data_AF-A0A922YW17-F1
#
_entry.id   AF-A0A922YW17-F1
#
_cell.length_a   1.000
_cell.length_b   1.000
_cell.length_c   1.000
_cell.angle_alpha   90.00
_cell.angle_beta   90.00
_cell.angle_gamma   90.00
#
_symmetry.space_group_name_H-M   'P 1'
#
loop_
_entity.id
_entity.type
_entity.pdbx_description
1 polymer ?
#
loop_
_entity_poly.entity_id
_entity_poly.type
_entity_poly.pdbx_seq_one_letter_code
_entity_poly.pdbx_strand_id
1 'polypeptide(L)' 'MAYSEKVVDHYENPRNVGSFDKGDESVGTGMVGAPACGDVMKLQIKVNPTTGVIEDARFKT' A
#
# COMPACT_ATOMS: atom_id res chain seq x y z
N MET A 1 0.29 8.71 26.40
CA MET A 1 0.40 7.46 25.63
C MET A 1 1.03 7.79 24.30
N ALA A 2 2.02 7.00 23.86
CA ALA A 2 2.96 7.40 22.80
C ALA A 2 2.39 7.42 21.38
N TYR A 3 1.18 6.91 21.17
CA TYR A 3 0.53 6.86 19.86
C TYR A 3 -0.87 7.45 19.91
N SER A 4 -1.26 8.14 18.83
CA SER A 4 -2.62 8.67 18.70
C SER A 4 -3.60 7.53 18.47
N GLU A 5 -4.85 7.71 18.91
CA GLU A 5 -5.94 6.75 18.68
C GLU A 5 -6.08 6.38 17.20
N LYS A 6 -5.83 7.32 16.30
CA LYS A 6 -5.86 7.08 14.85
C LYS A 6 -4.80 6.07 14.41
N VAL A 7 -3.59 6.15 14.97
CA VAL A 7 -2.51 5.22 14.63
C VAL A 7 -2.84 3.81 15.12
N VAL A 8 -3.39 3.71 16.33
CA VAL A 8 -3.80 2.42 16.91
C VAL A 8 -4.96 1.80 16.10
N ASP A 9 -5.97 2.59 15.71
CA ASP A 9 -7.07 2.10 14.87
C ASP A 9 -6.57 1.55 13.52
N HIS A 10 -5.63 2.23 12.87
CA HIS A 10 -5.03 1.74 11.62
C HIS A 10 -4.18 0.48 11.80
N TYR A 11 -3.63 0.26 13.00
CA TYR A 11 -2.86 -0.95 13.31
C TYR A 11 -3.75 -2.14 13.65
N GLU A 12 -4.79 -1.94 14.47
CA GLU A 12 -5.72 -3.00 14.87
C GLU A 12 -6.73 -3.35 13.77
N ASN A 13 -7.16 -2.36 12.98
CA ASN A 13 -8.10 -2.51 11.87
C ASN A 13 -7.48 -2.06 10.55
N PRO A 14 -6.46 -2.77 10.04
CA PRO A 14 -5.73 -2.33 8.87
C PRO A 14 -6.62 -2.44 7.62
N ARG A 15 -6.69 -1.35 6.86
CA ARG A 15 -7.50 -1.23 5.64
C ARG A 15 -6.61 -1.47 4.44
N ASN A 16 -7.11 -2.07 3.36
CA ASN A 16 -6.34 -2.18 2.10
C ASN A 16 -5.05 -3.02 2.20
N VAL A 17 -4.96 -3.93 3.17
CA VAL A 17 -3.84 -4.87 3.25
C VAL A 17 -3.94 -5.90 2.12
N GLY A 18 -2.84 -6.10 1.40
CA GLY A 18 -2.74 -7.15 0.41
C GLY A 18 -1.80 -6.82 -0.73
N SER A 19 -1.98 -7.51 -1.85
CA SER A 19 -1.26 -7.26 -3.08
C SER A 19 -2.17 -7.45 -4.29
N PHE A 20 -1.80 -6.84 -5.40
CA PHE A 20 -2.34 -7.16 -6.72
C PHE A 20 -1.41 -8.11 -7.47
N ASP A 21 -1.91 -8.67 -8.57
CA ASP A 21 -1.09 -9.44 -9.49
C ASP A 21 0.03 -8.58 -10.09
N LYS A 22 1.21 -9.17 -10.29
CA LYS A 22 2.36 -8.49 -10.90
C LYS A 22 2.23 -8.35 -12.41
N GLY A 23 1.39 -9.17 -13.05
CA GLY A 23 1.18 -9.14 -14.50
C GLY A 23 0.15 -8.12 -14.97
N ASP A 24 -0.52 -7.41 -14.06
CA ASP A 24 -1.55 -6.43 -14.41
C ASP A 24 -0.89 -5.09 -14.80
N GLU A 25 -0.97 -4.74 -16.10
CA GLU A 25 -0.42 -3.48 -16.63
C GLU A 25 -1.13 -2.23 -16.08
N SER A 26 -2.34 -2.40 -15.53
CA SER A 26 -3.07 -1.31 -14.86
C SER A 26 -2.58 -1.06 -13.42
N VAL A 27 -1.64 -1.87 -12.91
CA VAL A 27 -1.14 -1.78 -11.54
C VAL A 27 0.26 -1.17 -11.49
N GLY A 28 0.34 0.03 -10.91
CA GLY A 28 1.61 0.64 -10.52
C GLY A 28 2.10 0.04 -9.21
N THR A 29 3.35 -0.44 -9.17
CA THR A 29 3.98 -0.98 -7.95
C THR A 29 5.17 -0.12 -7.54
N GLY A 30 5.10 0.50 -6.36
CA GLY A 30 6.20 1.18 -5.69
C GLY A 30 6.71 0.37 -4.51
N MET A 31 7.99 0.03 -4.50
CA MET A 31 8.63 -0.60 -3.35
C MET A 31 9.71 0.36 -2.84
N VAL A 32 9.60 0.74 -1.57
CA VAL A 32 10.48 1.71 -0.93
C VAL A 32 10.92 1.16 0.42
N GLY A 33 12.20 1.32 0.73
CA GLY A 33 12.78 0.82 1.96
C GLY A 33 14.24 0.44 1.79
N ALA A 34 14.98 0.50 2.88
CA ALA A 34 16.37 0.06 2.92
C ALA A 34 16.42 -1.26 3.70
N PRO A 35 17.02 -2.33 3.14
CA PRO A 35 17.22 -3.59 3.87
C PRO A 35 17.94 -3.38 5.21
N ALA A 36 18.77 -2.33 5.30
CA ALA A 36 19.52 -1.96 6.49
C ALA A 36 18.65 -1.44 7.66
N CYS A 37 17.45 -0.90 7.38
CA CYS A 37 16.56 -0.34 8.40
C CYS A 37 15.44 -1.29 8.82
N GLY A 38 15.31 -2.46 8.20
CA GLY A 38 14.27 -3.46 8.51
C GLY A 38 12.87 -3.13 7.97
N ASP A 39 12.62 -1.89 7.56
CA ASP A 39 11.32 -1.46 7.03
C ASP A 39 11.34 -1.39 5.50
N VAL A 40 10.66 -2.35 4.86
CA VAL A 40 10.41 -2.36 3.42
C VAL A 40 8.92 -2.27 3.18
N MET A 41 8.47 -1.14 2.66
CA MET A 41 7.08 -0.94 2.30
C MET A 41 6.88 -1.17 0.81
N LYS A 42 5.87 -1.97 0.47
CA LYS A 42 5.36 -2.12 -0.88
C LYS A 42 3.98 -1.51 -0.97
N LEU A 43 3.80 -0.55 -1.87
CA LEU A 43 2.53 0.08 -2.16
C LEU A 43 2.18 -0.18 -3.63
N GLN A 44 0.96 -0.66 -3.87
CA GLN A 44 0.44 -0.93 -5.21
C GLN A 44 -0.85 -0.14 -5.43
N ILE A 45 -0.96 0.51 -6.58
CA ILE A 45 -2.16 1.24 -6.99
C ILE A 45 -2.68 0.68 -8.30
N LYS A 46 -3.99 0.52 -8.40
CA LYS A 46 -4.65 0.17 -9.65
C LYS A 46 -5.22 1.44 -10.29
N VAL A 47 -4.79 1.74 -11.50
CA VAL A 47 -5.16 2.95 -12.22
C VAL A 47 -6.02 2.55 -13.41
N ASN A 48 -7.18 3.19 -13.54
CA ASN A 48 -8.01 3.03 -14.73
C ASN A 48 -7.30 3.69 -15.93
N PRO A 49 -6.98 2.93 -16.99
CA PRO A 49 -6.19 3.45 -18.10
C PRO A 49 -6.95 4.47 -18.96
N THR A 50 -8.28 4.49 -18.92
CA THR A 50 -9.10 5.40 -19.73
C THR A 50 -9.35 6.72 -19.01
N THR A 51 -9.55 6.69 -17.68
CA THR A 51 -9.88 7.88 -16.89
C THR A 51 -8.69 8.46 -16.13
N GLY A 52 -7.63 7.67 -15.93
CA GLY A 52 -6.47 8.02 -15.10
C GLY A 52 -6.76 8.03 -13.60
N VAL A 53 -7.94 7.54 -13.17
CA VAL A 53 -8.35 7.53 -11.76
C VAL A 53 -7.80 6.29 -11.05
N ILE A 54 -7.33 6.46 -9.81
CA ILE A 54 -6.95 5.34 -8.94
C ILE A 54 -8.23 4.68 -8.43
N GLU A 55 -8.47 3.43 -8.83
CA GLU A 55 -9.67 2.68 -8.45
C GLU A 55 -9.47 1.93 -7.13
N ASP A 56 -8.25 1.45 -6.87
CA ASP A 56 -7.92 0.71 -5.66
C ASP A 56 -6.44 0.91 -5.32
N ALA A 57 -6.12 0.78 -4.04
CA ALA A 57 -4.77 0.83 -3.51
C ALA A 57 -4.61 -0.28 -2.48
N ARG A 58 -3.46 -0.96 -2.51
CA ARG A 58 -3.09 -1.99 -1.54
C ARG A 58 -1.68 -1.74 -1.04
N PHE A 59 -1.45 -2.07 0.22
CA PHE A 59 -0.11 -2.00 0.79
C PHE A 59 0.27 -3.30 1.50
N LYS A 60 1.59 -3.51 1.55
CA LYS A 60 2.23 -4.53 2.35
C LYS A 60 3.48 -3.92 2.99
N THR A 61 3.44 -3.80 4.30
CA THR A 61 4.57 -3.44 5.16
C THR A 61 5.36 -4.67 5.55
#